data_AF-A0A8T5TWZ5-F1
#
_entry.id   AF-A0A8T5TWZ5-F1
#
_cell.length_a   1.000
_cell.length_b   1.000
_cell.length_c   1.000
_cell.angle_alpha   90.00
_cell.angle_beta   90.00
_cell.angle_gamma   90.00
#
_symmetry.space_group_name_H-M   'P 1'
#
loop_
_entity.id
_entity.type
_entity.pdbx_description
1 polymer ?
#
loop_
_entity_poly.entity_id
_entity_poly.type
_entity_poly.pdbx_seq_one_letter_code
_entity_poly.pdbx_strand_id
1 'polypeptide(L)'
;VYGPFKSGKTNLAHTIAVTIQLPRKQGGLGSAVAYIDTENTFSKEKIKRIAKRFELDPKKVLSQIFHARIYSSDHQSQMIQKAETLCKTRNVRLIV
;
A
#
# COMPACT_ATOMS: atom_id res chain seq x y z
N VAL A 1 -3.16 -10.96 -7.34
CA VAL A 1 -4.26 -10.74 -8.32
C VAL A 1 -3.67 -10.74 -9.71
N TYR A 2 -4.18 -11.53 -10.65
CA TYR A 2 -3.64 -11.64 -12.02
C TYR A 2 -4.66 -11.16 -13.06
N GLY A 3 -4.18 -10.82 -14.27
CA GLY A 3 -5.00 -10.34 -15.38
C GLY A 3 -4.25 -9.37 -16.30
N PRO A 4 -4.80 -9.03 -17.48
CA PRO A 4 -4.13 -8.21 -18.48
C PRO A 4 -3.90 -6.77 -18.02
N PHE A 5 -3.04 -6.02 -18.70
CA PHE A 5 -2.87 -4.58 -18.45
C PHE A 5 -4.23 -3.86 -18.50
N LYS A 6 -4.40 -2.82 -17.67
CA LYS A 6 -5.69 -2.10 -17.48
C LYS A 6 -6.87 -2.91 -16.92
N SER A 7 -6.68 -4.16 -16.47
CA SER A 7 -7.73 -4.95 -15.80
C SER A 7 -8.09 -4.49 -14.37
N GLY A 8 -7.50 -3.40 -13.87
CA GLY A 8 -7.81 -2.83 -12.55
C GLY A 8 -6.91 -3.28 -11.39
N LYS A 9 -5.95 -4.20 -11.60
CA LYS A 9 -5.03 -4.70 -10.56
C LYS A 9 -4.37 -3.58 -9.73
N THR A 10 -3.74 -2.61 -10.41
CA THR A 10 -3.09 -1.47 -9.76
C THR A 10 -4.10 -0.60 -9.02
N ASN A 11 -5.31 -0.40 -9.56
CA ASN A 11 -6.34 0.39 -8.89
C ASN A 11 -6.84 -0.30 -7.62
N LEU A 12 -6.99 -1.63 -7.65
CA LEU A 12 -7.30 -2.42 -6.47
C LEU A 12 -6.21 -2.26 -5.40
N ALA A 13 -4.94 -2.45 -5.78
CA ALA A 13 -3.77 -2.27 -4.92
C ALA A 13 -3.75 -0.90 -4.22
N HIS A 14 -3.98 0.19 -4.97
CA HIS A 14 -4.08 1.54 -4.40
C HIS A 14 -5.29 1.70 -3.46
N THR A 15 -6.42 1.07 -3.79
CA THR A 15 -7.64 1.17 -2.99
C THR A 15 -7.44 0.49 -1.64
N ILE A 16 -6.95 -0.75 -1.63
CA ILE A 16 -6.73 -1.51 -0.39
C ILE A 16 -5.64 -0.89 0.49
N ALA A 17 -4.63 -0.25 -0.12
CA ALA A 17 -3.59 0.49 0.60
C ALA A 17 -4.14 1.70 1.39
N VAL A 18 -5.29 2.25 0.98
CA VAL A 18 -6.00 3.31 1.71
C VAL A 18 -7.04 2.73 2.66
N THR A 19 -7.87 1.79 2.20
CA THR A 19 -9.01 1.31 3.00
C THR A 19 -8.58 0.51 4.23
N ILE A 20 -7.40 -0.13 4.21
CA ILE A 20 -6.89 -0.80 5.42
C ILE A 20 -6.63 0.19 6.57
N GLN A 21 -6.40 1.46 6.28
CA GLN A 21 -6.17 2.49 7.29
C GLN A 21 -7.46 2.99 7.96
N LEU A 22 -8.62 2.61 7.42
CA LEU A 22 -9.91 2.93 8.03
C LEU A 22 -10.08 2.20 9.37
N PRO A 23 -10.89 2.73 10.31
CA PRO A 23 -11.27 2.00 11.51
C PRO A 23 -11.96 0.67 11.19
N ARG A 24 -11.88 -0.31 12.10
CA ARG A 24 -12.57 -1.61 11.96
C ARG A 24 -14.08 -1.48 11.71
N LYS A 25 -14.74 -0.52 12.36
CA LYS A 25 -16.16 -0.21 12.15
C LYS A 25 -16.51 0.24 10.72
N GLN A 26 -15.52 0.64 9.92
CA GLN A 26 -15.65 1.05 8.51
C GLN A 26 -14.98 0.04 7.56
N GLY A 27 -14.67 -1.17 8.04
CA GLY A 27 -14.11 -2.26 7.23
C GLY A 27 -12.58 -2.23 7.04
N GLY A 28 -11.87 -1.30 7.70
CA GLY A 28 -10.40 -1.30 7.72
C GLY A 28 -9.81 -2.00 8.93
N LEU A 29 -8.51 -1.85 9.15
CA LEU A 29 -7.78 -2.38 10.30
C LEU A 29 -7.05 -1.29 11.11
N GLY A 30 -7.14 -0.02 10.70
CA GLY A 30 -6.41 1.08 11.32
C GLY A 30 -4.89 0.88 11.26
N SER A 31 -4.39 0.24 10.20
CA SER A 31 -3.02 -0.25 10.12
C SER A 31 -2.30 0.23 8.86
N ALA A 32 -0.98 0.22 8.89
CA ALA A 32 -0.12 0.61 7.79
C ALA A 32 0.00 -0.49 6.71
N VAL A 33 0.60 -0.13 5.58
CA VAL A 33 0.85 -1.01 4.43
C VAL A 33 2.29 -0.91 3.95
N ALA A 34 2.89 -2.05 3.62
CA ALA A 34 4.11 -2.09 2.81
C ALA A 34 3.72 -2.28 1.34
N TYR A 35 4.16 -1.38 0.47
CA TYR A 35 3.83 -1.38 -0.96
C TYR A 35 5.10 -1.65 -1.76
N ILE A 36 5.25 -2.86 -2.27
CA ILE A 36 6.43 -3.33 -3.00
C ILE A 36 6.14 -3.22 -4.50
N ASP A 37 6.67 -2.17 -5.12
CA ASP A 37 6.34 -1.79 -6.50
C ASP A 37 7.43 -2.24 -7.48
N THR A 38 7.16 -3.32 -8.20
CA THR A 38 8.08 -3.91 -9.19
C THR A 38 8.04 -3.22 -10.55
N GLU A 39 6.93 -2.59 -10.90
CA GLU A 39 6.71 -1.98 -12.22
C GLU A 39 6.60 -0.45 -12.17
N ASN A 40 6.89 0.16 -11.01
CA ASN A 40 6.78 1.61 -10.78
C ASN A 40 5.37 2.15 -11.09
N THR A 41 4.34 1.41 -10.68
CA THR A 41 2.93 1.73 -10.92
C THR A 41 2.28 2.55 -9.80
N PHE A 42 2.97 2.73 -8.67
CA PHE A 42 2.49 3.49 -7.54
C PHE A 42 2.34 4.98 -7.87
N SER A 43 1.20 5.56 -7.51
CA SER A 43 0.87 6.96 -7.77
C SER A 43 0.35 7.64 -6.51
N LYS A 44 1.16 8.55 -5.96
CA LYS A 44 0.79 9.39 -4.81
C LYS A 44 -0.50 10.17 -5.07
N GLU A 45 -0.69 10.69 -6.28
CA GLU A 45 -1.91 11.43 -6.65
C GLU A 45 -3.16 10.55 -6.61
N LYS A 46 -3.07 9.29 -7.07
CA LYS A 46 -4.18 8.35 -6.93
C LYS A 46 -4.48 8.03 -5.46
N ILE A 47 -3.47 7.81 -4.63
CA ILE A 47 -3.64 7.61 -3.19
C ILE A 47 -4.37 8.80 -2.55
N LYS A 48 -3.92 10.03 -2.83
CA LYS A 48 -4.56 11.25 -2.29
C LYS A 48 -6.03 11.34 -2.70
N ARG A 49 -6.35 11.01 -3.95
CA ARG A 49 -7.73 11.02 -4.45
C ARG A 49 -8.60 9.97 -3.75
N ILE A 50 -8.08 8.77 -3.54
CA ILE A 50 -8.80 7.70 -2.82
C ILE A 50 -8.96 8.06 -1.35
N ALA A 51 -7.94 8.61 -0.70
CA ALA A 51 -8.01 9.08 0.69
C ALA A 51 -9.14 10.11 0.88
N LYS A 52 -9.22 11.11 0.00
CA LYS A 52 -10.30 12.11 0.02
C LYS A 52 -11.69 11.48 -0.14
N ARG A 53 -11.85 10.45 -0.97
CA ARG A 53 -13.13 9.73 -1.14
C ARG A 53 -13.61 9.08 0.18
N PHE A 54 -12.68 8.65 1.03
CA PHE A 54 -12.96 8.06 2.33
C PHE A 54 -12.83 9.06 3.49
N GLU A 55 -12.79 10.37 3.19
CA GLU A 55 -12.69 11.45 4.20
C GLU A 55 -11.45 11.34 5.11
N LEU A 56 -10.38 10.72 4.60
CA LEU A 56 -9.10 10.61 5.29
C LEU A 56 -8.16 11.76 4.90
N ASP A 57 -7.31 12.19 5.83
CA ASP A 57 -6.22 13.13 5.55
C ASP A 57 -5.18 12.47 4.61
N PRO A 58 -5.01 12.97 3.37
CA PRO A 58 -4.08 12.38 2.42
C PRO A 58 -2.63 12.34 2.88
N LYS A 59 -2.20 13.30 3.71
CA LYS A 59 -0.82 13.34 4.23
C LYS A 59 -0.59 12.22 5.24
N LYS A 60 -1.55 12.00 6.15
CA LYS A 60 -1.51 10.89 7.11
C LYS A 60 -1.59 9.54 6.40
N VAL A 61 -2.44 9.42 5.39
CA VAL A 61 -2.54 8.18 4.60
C VAL A 61 -1.21 7.83 3.95
N LEU A 62 -0.57 8.80 3.29
CA LEU A 62 0.72 8.58 2.64
C LEU A 62 1.84 8.25 3.63
N SER A 63 1.82 8.78 4.85
CA SER A 63 2.86 8.47 5.86
C SER A 63 2.76 7.05 6.41
N GLN A 64 1.62 6.39 6.24
CA GLN A 64 1.39 4.99 6.62
C GLN A 64 1.55 4.00 5.44
N ILE A 65 2.02 4.48 4.27
CA ILE A 65 2.37 3.65 3.12
C ILE A 65 3.90 3.58 3.00
N PHE A 66 4.47 2.45 3.40
CA PHE A 66 5.89 2.15 3.23
C PHE A 66 6.15 1.66 1.81
N HIS A 67 6.40 2.58 0.90
CA HIS A 67 6.61 2.29 -0.52
C HIS A 67 8.08 1.97 -0.82
N ALA A 68 8.33 0.85 -1.49
CA ALA A 68 9.64 0.47 -2.02
C ALA A 68 9.54 0.18 -3.52
N ARG A 69 10.33 0.90 -4.32
CA ARG A 69 10.49 0.59 -5.75
C ARG A 69 11.55 -0.47 -5.93
N ILE A 70 11.24 -1.53 -6.66
CA ILE A 70 12.14 -2.66 -6.89
C ILE A 70 12.90 -2.50 -8.19
N TYR A 71 14.16 -2.95 -8.20
CA TYR A 71 15.08 -2.85 -9.34
C TYR A 71 15.68 -4.20 -9.76
N SER A 72 15.61 -5.22 -8.89
CA SER A 72 16.08 -6.58 -9.15
C SER A 72 15.38 -7.57 -8.21
N SER A 73 15.46 -8.86 -8.51
CA SER A 73 14.93 -9.93 -7.65
C SER A 73 15.61 -9.97 -6.28
N ASP A 74 16.92 -9.70 -6.21
CA ASP A 74 17.64 -9.61 -4.93
C ASP A 74 17.15 -8.43 -4.09
N HIS A 75 16.95 -7.28 -4.73
CA HIS A 75 16.37 -6.11 -4.07
C HIS A 75 14.95 -6.42 -3.55
N GLN A 76 14.14 -7.15 -4.33
CA GLN A 76 12.81 -7.59 -3.91
C GLN A 76 12.86 -8.45 -2.64
N SER A 77 13.73 -9.46 -2.62
CA SER A 77 13.92 -10.34 -1.46
C SER A 77 14.33 -9.55 -0.21
N GLN A 78 15.25 -8.58 -0.35
CA GLN A 78 15.64 -7.71 0.76
C GLN A 78 14.47 -6.84 1.27
N MET A 79 13.63 -6.32 0.37
CA MET A 79 12.48 -5.50 0.78
C MET A 79 11.40 -6.32 1.49
N ILE A 80 11.19 -7.58 1.08
CA ILE A 80 10.29 -8.50 1.78
C ILE A 80 10.78 -8.76 3.21
N GLN A 81 12.07 -9.00 3.41
CA GLN A 81 12.65 -9.16 4.76
C GLN A 81 12.45 -7.90 5.61
N LYS A 82 12.66 -6.71 5.03
CA LYS A 82 12.38 -5.44 5.74
C LYS A 82 10.89 -5.28 6.08
N ALA A 83 9.98 -5.76 5.22
CA ALA A 83 8.55 -5.71 5.48
C ALA A 83 8.18 -6.53 6.74
N GLU A 84 8.87 -7.65 7.01
CA GLU A 84 8.70 -8.40 8.26
C GLU A 84 8.99 -7.54 9.50
N THR A 85 10.08 -6.76 9.48
CA THR A 85 10.39 -5.80 10.55
C THR A 85 9.31 -4.74 10.68
N LEU A 86 8.76 -4.23 9.58
CA LEU A 86 7.67 -3.24 9.59
C LEU A 86 6.38 -3.82 10.18
N CYS A 87 6.07 -5.10 9.92
CA CYS A 87 4.93 -5.78 10.54
C CYS A 87 5.06 -5.80 12.07
N LYS A 88 6.28 -6.04 12.59
CA LYS A 88 6.55 -6.08 14.04
C LYS A 88 6.59 -4.69 14.70
N THR A 89 7.06 -3.66 14.00
CA THR A 89 7.42 -2.36 14.62
C THR A 89 6.54 -1.19 14.21
N ARG A 90 5.84 -1.27 13.07
CA ARG A 90 5.10 -0.15 12.48
C ARG A 90 3.62 -0.45 12.21
N ASN A 91 3.08 -1.51 12.82
CA ASN A 91 1.70 -1.96 12.63
C ASN A 91 1.32 -2.11 11.15
N VAL A 92 2.23 -2.65 10.32
CA VAL A 92 1.90 -3.04 8.95
C VAL A 92 1.10 -4.34 8.99
N ARG A 93 -0.08 -4.35 8.34
CA ARG A 93 -0.96 -5.55 8.27
C ARG A 93 -1.36 -5.91 6.84
N LEU A 94 -0.81 -5.21 5.86
CA LEU A 94 -0.97 -5.50 4.44
C LEU A 94 0.38 -5.32 3.75
N ILE A 95 0.69 -6.27 2.88
CA ILE A 95 1.80 -6.20 1.94
C ILE A 95 1.17 -6.29 0.55
N VAL A 96 1.49 -5.33 -0.31
CA VAL A 96 1.00 -5.22 -1.70
C VAL A 96 2.16 -5.43 -2.65
#